data_AF-A0A7W0IWX4-F1
#
_entry.id   AF-A0A7W0IWX4-F1
#
_cell.length_a   1.000
_cell.length_b   1.000
_cell.length_c   1.000
_cell.angle_alpha   90.00
_cell.angle_beta   90.00
_cell.angle_gamma   90.00
#
_symmetry.space_group_name_H-M   'P 1'
#
loop_
_entity.id
_entity.type
_entity.pdbx_description
1 polymer ?
#
loop_
_entity_poly.entity_id
_entity_poly.type
_entity_poly.pdbx_seq_one_letter_code
_entity_poly.pdbx_strand_id
1 'polypeptide(L)'
;MSWLCRLSIDTEIIHNEKIWDNYAWHQRIWQDCFPYEPDAKRDFLTRIDPLENSCRVWILAQRSPVRPSWCPQGGFEIKEISPSFLSHRYYAFDLKANPVRTKVQRGPNGETLYKPNGKRKTGKRVPLIKEDELKAWLIGKGEKRCHDKGLM
;
A
#
# COMPACT_ATOMS: atom_id res chain seq x y z
N MET A 1 2.35 -15.14 9.78
CA MET A 1 3.74 -15.02 9.29
C MET A 1 3.73 -13.99 8.18
N SER A 2 4.83 -13.28 7.92
CA SER A 2 4.85 -12.25 6.87
C SER A 2 6.02 -12.47 5.92
N TRP A 3 5.81 -12.19 4.64
CA TRP A 3 6.75 -12.40 3.56
C TRP A 3 7.09 -11.07 2.91
N LEU A 4 8.37 -10.86 2.62
CA LEU A 4 8.84 -9.78 1.77
C LEU A 4 9.32 -10.38 0.45
N CYS A 5 8.70 -9.94 -0.65
CA CYS A 5 9.07 -10.31 -1.99
C CYS A 5 9.52 -9.07 -2.78
N ARG A 6 10.51 -9.25 -3.64
CA ARG A 6 11.05 -8.27 -4.57
C ARG A 6 10.94 -8.81 -5.99
N LEU A 7 10.35 -8.02 -6.88
CA LEU A 7 10.37 -8.23 -8.31
C LEU A 7 11.25 -7.17 -8.98
N SER A 8 12.07 -7.57 -9.95
CA SER A 8 12.81 -6.69 -10.86
C SER A 8 12.37 -7.00 -12.28
N ILE A 9 11.65 -6.06 -12.90
CA ILE A 9 10.94 -6.28 -14.17
C ILE A 9 11.36 -5.21 -15.18
N ASP A 10 11.82 -5.64 -16.35
CA ASP A 10 12.22 -4.71 -17.41
C ASP A 10 11.01 -4.05 -18.09
N THR A 11 11.20 -2.85 -18.62
CA THR A 11 10.12 -2.07 -19.26
C THR A 11 9.48 -2.80 -20.44
N GLU A 12 10.22 -3.63 -21.16
CA GLU A 12 9.70 -4.47 -22.24
C GLU A 12 8.65 -5.46 -21.74
N ILE A 13 8.92 -6.13 -20.60
CA ILE A 13 7.97 -7.05 -19.97
C ILE A 13 6.74 -6.29 -19.49
N ILE A 14 6.91 -5.13 -18.85
CA ILE A 14 5.80 -4.28 -18.38
C ILE A 14 4.89 -3.90 -19.55
N HIS A 15 5.48 -3.53 -20.69
CA HIS A 15 4.75 -3.20 -21.91
C HIS A 15 3.99 -4.41 -22.46
N ASN A 16 4.66 -5.55 -22.61
CA ASN A 16 4.06 -6.79 -23.14
C ASN A 16 2.94 -7.32 -22.24
N GLU A 17 3.13 -7.23 -20.93
CA GLU A 17 2.13 -7.59 -19.93
C GLU A 17 1.08 -6.52 -19.67
N LYS A 18 1.11 -5.41 -20.42
CA LYS A 18 0.02 -4.46 -20.41
C LYS A 18 -0.19 -3.87 -19.00
N ILE A 19 0.90 -3.45 -18.36
CA ILE A 19 0.90 -2.94 -16.99
C ILE A 19 1.19 -1.44 -17.00
N TRP A 20 0.14 -0.63 -17.18
CA TRP A 20 0.30 0.82 -17.40
C TRP A 20 0.01 1.68 -16.17
N ASP A 21 -0.68 1.13 -15.18
CA ASP A 21 -1.07 1.89 -13.99
C ASP A 21 -1.06 1.04 -12.71
N ASN A 22 -1.31 1.71 -11.59
CA ASN A 22 -1.31 1.06 -10.27
C ASN A 22 -2.42 -0.01 -10.13
N TYR A 23 -3.51 0.10 -10.89
CA TYR A 23 -4.59 -0.88 -10.87
C TYR A 23 -4.20 -2.14 -11.65
N ALA A 24 -3.59 -1.99 -12.83
CA ALA A 24 -3.01 -3.08 -13.60
C ALA A 24 -1.94 -3.82 -12.78
N TRP A 25 -1.03 -3.08 -12.12
CA TRP A 25 -0.07 -3.66 -11.17
C TRP A 25 -0.77 -4.48 -10.09
N HIS A 26 -1.80 -3.92 -9.47
CA HIS A 26 -2.55 -4.60 -8.44
C HIS A 26 -3.20 -5.90 -8.94
N GLN A 27 -3.83 -5.88 -10.11
CA GLN A 27 -4.47 -7.04 -10.72
C GLN A 27 -3.46 -8.14 -11.05
N ARG A 28 -2.36 -7.80 -11.73
CA ARG A 28 -1.29 -8.75 -12.08
C ARG A 28 -0.66 -9.40 -10.86
N ILE A 29 -0.31 -8.59 -9.85
CA ILE A 29 0.26 -9.13 -8.61
C ILE A 29 -0.75 -10.04 -7.91
N TRP A 30 -2.03 -9.66 -7.85
CA TRP A 30 -3.06 -10.48 -7.21
C TRP A 30 -3.21 -11.84 -7.89
N GLN A 31 -3.44 -11.83 -9.19
CA GLN A 31 -3.78 -13.03 -9.96
C GLN A 31 -2.57 -13.95 -10.11
N ASP A 32 -1.39 -13.40 -10.36
CA ASP A 32 -0.23 -14.19 -10.77
C ASP A 32 0.72 -14.52 -9.62
N CYS A 33 0.74 -13.71 -8.54
CA CYS A 33 1.55 -14.02 -7.35
C CYS A 33 0.77 -14.76 -6.26
N PHE A 34 -0.57 -14.78 -6.31
CA PHE A 34 -1.43 -15.48 -5.34
C PHE A 34 -2.53 -16.33 -6.00
N PRO A 35 -2.18 -17.24 -6.94
CA PRO A 35 -3.15 -17.91 -7.80
C PRO A 35 -4.08 -18.90 -7.06
N TYR A 36 -3.67 -19.41 -5.90
CA TYR A 36 -4.36 -20.52 -5.23
C TYR A 36 -5.55 -20.11 -4.36
N GLU A 37 -5.76 -18.82 -4.11
CA GLU A 37 -6.88 -18.32 -3.32
C GLU A 37 -7.40 -16.98 -3.87
N PRO A 38 -8.05 -17.00 -5.05
CA PRO A 38 -8.48 -15.78 -5.74
C PRO A 38 -9.53 -14.98 -4.97
N ASP A 39 -10.37 -15.66 -4.16
CA ASP A 39 -11.44 -15.05 -3.36
C ASP A 39 -11.00 -14.58 -1.97
N ALA A 40 -9.71 -14.77 -1.62
CA ALA A 40 -9.19 -14.32 -0.34
C ALA A 40 -9.31 -12.80 -0.18
N LYS A 41 -9.44 -12.31 1.05
CA LYS A 41 -9.31 -10.87 1.30
C LYS A 41 -7.86 -10.44 1.05
N ARG A 42 -7.68 -9.20 0.58
CA ARG A 42 -6.35 -8.65 0.35
C ARG A 42 -5.56 -8.63 1.65
N ASP A 43 -4.45 -9.35 1.66
CA ASP A 43 -3.55 -9.47 2.79
C ASP A 43 -2.13 -8.98 2.47
N PHE A 44 -1.96 -8.29 1.35
CA PHE A 44 -0.68 -7.74 0.91
C PHE A 44 -0.70 -6.23 0.66
N LEU A 45 0.49 -5.64 0.76
CA LEU A 45 0.83 -4.27 0.40
C LEU A 45 1.90 -4.28 -0.70
N THR A 46 1.90 -3.25 -1.54
CA THR A 46 2.90 -3.11 -2.60
C THR A 46 3.54 -1.72 -2.61
N ARG A 47 4.77 -1.68 -3.10
CA ARG A 47 5.45 -0.45 -3.51
C ARG A 47 6.10 -0.68 -4.86
N ILE A 48 5.86 0.26 -5.78
CA ILE A 48 6.34 0.21 -7.16
C ILE A 48 7.25 1.42 -7.35
N ASP A 49 8.53 1.13 -7.59
CA ASP A 49 9.61 2.10 -7.76
C ASP A 49 10.11 2.01 -9.22
N PRO A 50 9.75 2.98 -10.08
CA PRO A 50 10.26 3.03 -11.45
C PRO A 50 11.76 3.35 -11.45
N LEU A 51 12.50 2.65 -12.29
CA LEU A 51 13.92 2.85 -12.60
C LEU A 51 14.04 3.19 -14.10
N GLU A 52 15.24 3.54 -14.58
CA GLU A 52 15.44 4.03 -15.95
C GLU A 52 14.93 3.05 -17.02
N ASN A 53 15.26 1.75 -16.90
CA ASN A 53 14.89 0.71 -17.87
C ASN A 53 14.14 -0.48 -17.23
N SER A 54 13.73 -0.34 -15.98
CA SER A 54 13.05 -1.39 -15.24
C SER A 54 12.16 -0.83 -14.14
N CYS A 55 11.42 -1.69 -13.47
CA CYS A 55 10.67 -1.36 -12.29
C CYS A 55 11.03 -2.33 -11.17
N ARG A 56 11.23 -1.80 -9.97
CA ARG A 56 11.32 -2.60 -8.76
C ARG A 56 9.97 -2.62 -8.06
N VAL A 57 9.49 -3.82 -7.76
CA VAL A 57 8.25 -4.02 -7.02
C VAL A 57 8.55 -4.69 -5.71
N TRP A 58 8.12 -4.09 -4.60
CA TRP A 58 8.12 -4.71 -3.28
C TRP A 58 6.72 -5.19 -2.94
N ILE A 59 6.62 -6.41 -2.42
CA ILE A 59 5.38 -7.02 -1.95
C ILE A 59 5.59 -7.45 -0.50
N LEU A 60 4.77 -6.94 0.41
CA LEU A 60 4.69 -7.38 1.80
C LEU A 60 3.36 -8.11 1.99
N ALA A 61 3.37 -9.40 2.28
CA ALA A 61 2.16 -10.24 2.32
C ALA A 61 2.12 -11.16 3.54
N GLN A 62 0.94 -11.63 3.94
CA GLN A 62 0.80 -12.67 4.98
C GLN A 62 1.01 -14.07 4.40
N ARG A 63 0.58 -14.30 3.16
CA ARG A 63 0.84 -15.52 2.40
C ARG A 63 2.10 -15.39 1.56
N SER A 64 2.78 -16.51 1.32
CA SER A 64 3.99 -16.55 0.48
C SER A 64 3.63 -16.30 -0.99
N PRO A 65 4.12 -15.23 -1.63
CA PRO A 65 3.90 -15.01 -3.05
C PRO A 65 4.63 -16.06 -3.90
N VAL A 66 4.06 -16.44 -5.03
CA VAL A 66 4.76 -17.24 -6.05
C VAL A 66 5.34 -16.33 -7.14
N ARG A 67 6.38 -16.82 -7.84
CA ARG A 67 6.92 -16.11 -9.00
C ARG A 67 5.91 -16.13 -10.14
N PRO A 68 5.44 -14.96 -10.62
CA PRO A 68 4.56 -14.92 -11.77
C PRO A 68 5.32 -15.29 -13.05
N SER A 69 4.63 -15.82 -14.06
CA SER A 69 5.24 -16.31 -15.30
C SER A 69 6.00 -15.23 -16.07
N TRP A 70 5.52 -14.00 -16.02
CA TRP A 70 6.14 -12.83 -16.65
C TRP A 70 7.37 -12.30 -15.90
N CYS A 71 7.61 -12.71 -14.65
CA CYS A 71 8.82 -12.31 -13.93
C CYS A 71 9.99 -13.24 -14.30
N PRO A 72 11.12 -12.70 -14.76
CA PRO A 72 12.29 -13.51 -15.09
C PRO A 72 12.80 -14.24 -13.83
N GLN A 73 13.46 -15.39 -14.03
CA GLN A 73 13.91 -16.23 -12.91
C GLN A 73 14.84 -15.46 -11.94
N GLY A 74 15.77 -14.66 -12.47
CA GLY A 74 16.66 -13.82 -11.67
C GLY A 74 16.00 -12.54 -11.13
N GLY A 75 14.76 -12.24 -11.52
CA GLY A 75 14.03 -11.05 -11.10
C GLY A 75 13.17 -11.25 -9.86
N PHE A 76 13.04 -12.47 -9.35
CA PHE A 76 12.18 -12.80 -8.21
C PHE A 76 12.99 -13.20 -6.99
N GLU A 77 12.82 -12.46 -5.90
CA GLU A 77 13.40 -12.79 -4.60
C GLU A 77 12.33 -12.76 -3.53
N ILE A 78 12.39 -13.72 -2.61
CA ILE A 78 11.44 -13.84 -1.52
C ILE A 78 12.15 -14.20 -0.22
N LYS A 79 11.68 -13.61 0.88
CA LYS A 79 12.18 -13.90 2.22
C LYS A 79 11.03 -13.88 3.22
N GLU A 80 11.02 -14.88 4.09
CA GLU A 80 10.17 -14.85 5.28
C GLU A 80 10.74 -13.82 6.28
N ILE A 81 9.88 -12.94 6.76
CA ILE A 81 10.23 -11.95 7.77
C ILE A 81 10.27 -12.65 9.11
N SER A 82 11.43 -12.60 9.77
CA SER A 82 11.59 -13.14 11.11
C SER A 82 10.51 -12.59 12.05
N PRO A 83 9.90 -13.43 12.92
CA PRO A 83 9.02 -12.94 13.98
C PRO A 83 9.68 -11.88 14.88
N SER A 84 11.00 -11.93 15.02
CA SER A 84 11.78 -10.93 15.76
C SER A 84 12.07 -9.65 14.98
N PHE A 85 11.67 -9.53 13.72
CA PHE A 85 12.02 -8.37 12.90
C PHE A 85 11.57 -7.06 13.53
N LEU A 86 10.40 -7.04 14.18
CA LEU A 86 9.79 -5.88 14.85
C LEU A 86 10.22 -5.69 16.32
N SER A 87 11.24 -6.41 16.80
CA SER A 87 11.71 -6.29 18.20
C SER A 87 12.65 -5.10 18.46
N HIS A 88 13.09 -4.39 17.41
CA HIS A 88 13.99 -3.25 17.57
C HIS A 88 13.20 -2.01 17.99
N ARG A 89 13.86 -1.13 18.73
CA ARG A 89 13.24 0.12 19.21
C ARG A 89 13.06 1.16 18.10
N TYR A 90 13.98 1.19 17.14
CA TYR A 90 14.02 2.20 16.08
C TYR A 90 14.24 1.53 14.73
N TYR A 91 13.58 2.08 13.70
CA TYR A 91 13.72 1.65 12.33
C TYR A 91 13.94 2.86 11.44
N ALA A 92 14.85 2.73 10.48
CA ALA A 92 14.75 3.52 9.27
C ALA A 92 13.55 3.02 8.48
N PHE A 93 12.76 3.93 7.93
CA PHE A 93 11.63 3.59 7.09
C PHE A 93 11.55 4.51 5.89
N ASP A 94 10.91 4.02 4.85
CA ASP A 94 10.53 4.79 3.68
C ASP A 94 9.09 4.40 3.31
N LEU A 95 8.27 5.39 2.97
CA LEU A 95 6.84 5.24 2.85
C LEU A 95 6.29 6.03 1.66
N LYS A 96 5.69 5.30 0.72
CA LYS A 96 4.84 5.88 -0.33
C LYS A 96 3.38 5.82 0.12
N ALA A 97 2.79 6.98 0.39
CA ALA A 97 1.42 7.09 0.91
C ALA A 97 0.59 8.10 0.11
N ASN A 98 -0.74 8.09 0.35
CA ASN A 98 -1.67 9.07 -0.19
C ASN A 98 -2.24 9.96 0.95
N PRO A 99 -1.52 11.02 1.35
CA PRO A 99 -1.94 11.91 2.42
C PRO A 99 -3.12 12.78 1.94
N VAL A 100 -4.30 12.47 2.48
CA VAL A 100 -5.57 13.11 2.10
C VAL A 100 -6.36 13.56 3.32
N ARG A 101 -7.19 14.58 3.12
CA ARG A 101 -8.27 14.95 4.03
C ARG A 101 -9.63 14.86 3.35
N THR A 102 -10.66 14.57 4.13
CA THR A 102 -12.05 14.56 3.66
C THR A 102 -12.63 15.97 3.80
N LYS A 103 -13.15 16.55 2.71
CA LYS A 103 -13.91 17.81 2.79
C LYS A 103 -15.23 17.61 3.55
N VAL A 104 -15.58 18.57 4.40
CA VAL A 104 -16.89 18.63 5.05
C VAL A 104 -17.94 18.97 4.00
N GLN A 105 -19.03 18.20 3.94
CA GLN A 105 -20.17 18.57 3.09
C GLN A 105 -20.98 19.68 3.76
N ARG A 106 -21.26 20.73 2.99
CA ARG A 106 -22.05 21.89 3.40
C ARG A 106 -23.35 21.94 2.61
N GLY A 107 -24.45 22.27 3.28
CA GLY A 107 -25.73 22.52 2.62
C GLY A 107 -25.78 23.90 1.96
N PRO A 108 -26.89 24.24 1.29
CA PRO A 108 -27.05 25.52 0.59
C PRO A 108 -26.81 26.75 1.46
N ASN A 109 -27.07 26.65 2.78
CA ASN A 109 -26.91 27.74 3.73
C ASN A 109 -25.60 27.65 4.53
N GLY A 110 -24.65 26.79 4.12
CA GLY A 110 -23.34 26.63 4.77
C GLY A 110 -23.34 25.73 6.02
N GLU A 111 -24.48 25.14 6.39
CA GLU A 111 -24.60 24.21 7.50
C GLU A 111 -23.84 22.90 7.24
N THR A 112 -23.27 22.29 8.28
CA THR A 112 -22.63 20.98 8.14
C THR A 112 -23.69 19.91 8.00
N LEU A 113 -23.59 19.08 6.97
CA LEU A 113 -24.54 17.98 6.77
C LEU A 113 -24.15 16.75 7.60
N TYR A 114 -25.16 16.12 8.21
CA TYR A 114 -25.03 14.91 9.01
C TYR A 114 -25.79 13.74 8.38
N LYS A 115 -25.35 12.52 8.66
CA LYS A 115 -26.07 11.28 8.37
C LYS A 115 -27.14 11.05 9.45
N PRO A 116 -28.14 10.19 9.20
CA PRO A 116 -29.17 9.86 10.20
C PRO A 116 -28.59 9.36 11.54
N ASN A 117 -27.41 8.74 11.53
CA ASN A 117 -26.71 8.27 12.74
C ASN A 117 -25.90 9.34 13.47
N GLY A 118 -26.13 10.63 13.20
CA GLY A 118 -25.44 11.75 13.83
C GLY A 118 -23.99 11.96 13.39
N LYS A 119 -23.42 11.10 12.53
CA LYS A 119 -22.06 11.29 11.99
C LYS A 119 -22.06 12.29 10.85
N ARG A 120 -21.03 13.14 10.74
CA ARG A 120 -20.87 14.07 9.60
C ARG A 120 -20.92 13.33 8.27
N LYS A 121 -21.57 13.92 7.25
CA LYS A 121 -21.49 13.40 5.89
C LYS A 121 -20.07 13.58 5.35
N THR A 122 -19.49 12.49 4.89
CA THR A 122 -18.14 12.41 4.32
C THR A 122 -18.16 12.99 2.91
N GLY A 123 -17.41 14.07 2.65
CA GLY A 123 -17.25 14.63 1.32
C GLY A 123 -16.10 14.03 0.53
N LYS A 124 -15.71 14.72 -0.56
CA LYS A 124 -14.60 14.32 -1.43
C LYS A 124 -13.28 14.32 -0.65
N ARG A 125 -12.43 13.32 -0.92
CA ARG A 125 -11.03 13.32 -0.47
C ARG A 125 -10.22 14.28 -1.33
N VAL A 126 -9.43 15.12 -0.69
CA VAL A 126 -8.50 16.04 -1.36
C VAL A 126 -7.08 15.81 -0.86
N PRO A 127 -6.07 15.91 -1.75
CA PRO A 127 -4.69 15.76 -1.34
C PRO A 127 -4.29 16.88 -0.39
N LEU A 128 -3.43 16.55 0.57
CA LEU A 128 -2.66 17.53 1.32
C LEU A 128 -1.45 17.90 0.48
N ILE A 129 -1.15 19.20 0.39
CA ILE A 129 -0.05 19.71 -0.46
C ILE A 129 0.95 20.54 0.33
N LYS A 130 0.57 21.02 1.52
CA LYS A 130 1.48 21.79 2.37
C LYS A 130 2.33 20.86 3.20
N GLU A 131 3.61 21.17 3.33
CA GLU A 131 4.59 20.32 4.01
C GLU A 131 4.26 20.09 5.50
N ASP A 132 3.79 21.12 6.18
CA ASP A 132 3.32 21.05 7.57
C ASP A 132 2.11 20.10 7.71
N GLU A 133 1.13 20.20 6.81
CA GLU A 133 -0.03 19.29 6.77
C GLU A 133 0.40 17.84 6.48
N LEU A 134 1.38 17.63 5.61
CA LEU A 134 1.95 16.31 5.30
C LEU A 134 2.64 15.69 6.51
N LYS A 135 3.49 16.46 7.21
CA LYS A 135 4.19 16.04 8.43
C LYS A 135 3.20 15.70 9.55
N ALA A 136 2.24 16.58 9.80
CA ALA A 136 1.21 16.36 10.81
C ALA A 136 0.37 15.11 10.51
N TRP A 137 0.05 14.88 9.23
CA TRP A 137 -0.66 13.68 8.81
C TRP A 137 0.15 12.41 9.09
N LEU A 138 1.45 12.40 8.79
CA LEU A 138 2.33 11.25 9.01
C LEU A 138 2.46 10.93 10.51
N ILE A 139 2.74 11.94 11.33
CA ILE A 139 2.86 11.79 12.79
C ILE A 139 1.55 11.26 13.38
N GLY A 140 0.41 11.87 13.03
CA GLY A 140 -0.90 11.44 13.52
C GLY A 140 -1.32 10.04 13.07
N LYS A 141 -0.75 9.50 11.97
CA LYS A 141 -0.91 8.09 11.59
C LYS A 141 -0.07 7.15 12.44
N GLY A 142 1.14 7.56 12.79
CA GLY A 142 2.03 6.81 13.70
C GLY A 142 1.42 6.68 15.10
N GLU A 143 1.04 7.81 15.70
CA GLU A 143 0.51 7.86 17.07
C GLU A 143 -0.74 6.99 17.26
N LYS A 144 -1.69 7.05 16.32
CA LYS A 144 -2.93 6.26 16.38
C LYS A 144 -2.68 4.75 16.44
N ARG A 145 -1.62 4.27 15.80
CA ARG A 145 -1.29 2.84 15.75
C ARG A 145 -0.45 2.40 16.94
N CYS A 146 0.31 3.32 17.56
CA CYS A 146 0.98 3.06 18.84
C CYS A 146 0.01 2.84 20.01
N HIS A 147 -1.27 3.16 19.86
CA HIS A 147 -2.31 2.92 20.87
C HIS A 147 -2.98 1.54 20.78
N ASP A 148 -2.62 0.69 19.81
CA ASP A 148 -2.98 -0.73 19.81
C ASP A 148 -2.12 -1.45 20.88
N LYS A 149 -2.38 -1.14 22.14
CA LYS A 149 -1.76 -1.77 23.32
C LYS A 149 -2.22 -3.23 23.37
N GLY A 150 -1.34 -4.14 22.96
CA GLY A 150 -1.59 -5.58 23.09
C GLY A 150 -0.41 -6.51 22.82
N LEU A 151 0.80 -6.00 22.58
CA LEU A 151 2.01 -6.82 22.43
C LEU A 151 3.19 -6.12 23.12
N MET A 152 3.18 -6.17 24.45
CA MET A 152 4.41 -6.37 25.23
C MET A 152 4.31 -7.74 25.88
#